data_AF-A0A6I3DYE3-F1
#
_entry.id   AF-A0A6I3DYE3-F1
#
_cell.length_a   1.000
_cell.length_b   1.000
_cell.length_c   1.000
_cell.angle_alpha   90.00
_cell.angle_beta   90.00
_cell.angle_gamma   90.00
#
_symmetry.space_group_name_H-M   'P 1'
#
loop_
_entity.id
_entity.type
_entity.pdbx_description
1 polymer ?
#
loop_
_entity_poly.entity_id
_entity_poly.type
_entity_poly.pdbx_seq_one_letter_code
_entity_poly.pdbx_strand_id
1 'polypeptide(L)'
;MRRALLSPIAIGLSLLTLLTIAGCAKAGFWQYHRGVVRHEANSQVKANIALPVLTESEFNSIVNDSTALQKNQWRTVSVTGTFIPEHELLLRNRYVEGKYGFGVITLFKS
;
A
#
# COMPACT_ATOMS: atom_id res chain seq x y z
N MET A 1 28.95 -10.19 48.14
CA MET A 1 28.44 -10.13 46.75
C MET A 1 27.02 -10.67 46.56
N ARG A 2 26.66 -11.88 47.03
CA ARG A 2 25.29 -12.45 46.86
C ARG A 2 24.13 -11.60 47.42
N ARG A 3 24.36 -10.83 48.51
CA ARG A 3 23.33 -9.97 49.13
C ARG A 3 22.94 -8.75 48.29
N ALA A 4 23.79 -8.29 47.36
CA ALA A 4 23.49 -7.15 46.50
C ALA A 4 22.56 -7.52 45.34
N LEU A 5 22.73 -8.74 44.81
CA LEU A 5 21.94 -9.28 43.68
C LEU A 5 20.46 -9.53 44.02
N LEU A 6 20.16 -9.79 45.30
CA LEU A 6 18.79 -10.05 45.79
C LEU A 6 18.15 -8.84 46.50
N SER A 7 18.75 -7.65 46.35
CA SER A 7 18.11 -6.42 46.86
C SER A 7 16.83 -6.12 46.08
N PRO A 8 15.79 -5.54 46.71
CA PRO A 8 14.52 -5.24 46.04
C PRO A 8 14.71 -4.32 44.81
N ILE A 9 15.70 -3.42 44.86
CA ILE A 9 16.07 -2.56 43.74
C ILE A 9 16.66 -3.37 42.59
N ALA A 10 17.59 -4.29 42.86
CA ALA A 10 18.19 -5.13 41.84
C ALA A 10 17.15 -6.06 41.17
N ILE A 11 16.21 -6.59 41.96
CA ILE A 11 15.09 -7.39 41.46
C ILE A 11 14.19 -6.53 40.57
N GLY A 12 13.82 -5.33 41.01
CA GLY A 12 12.99 -4.39 40.23
C GLY A 12 13.63 -4.02 38.89
N LEU A 13 14.92 -3.67 38.89
CA LEU A 13 15.67 -3.37 37.66
C LEU A 13 15.79 -4.57 36.72
N SER A 14 15.98 -5.77 37.29
CA SER A 14 16.04 -7.01 36.49
C SER A 14 14.70 -7.32 35.85
N LEU A 15 13.60 -7.19 36.60
CA LEU A 15 12.24 -7.35 36.07
C LEU A 15 11.94 -6.33 34.98
N LEU A 16 12.28 -5.06 35.20
CA LEU A 16 12.13 -4.01 34.20
C LEU A 16 12.90 -4.35 32.93
N THR A 17 14.15 -4.78 33.07
CA THR A 17 15.00 -5.19 31.94
C THR A 17 14.36 -6.34 31.15
N LEU A 18 13.88 -7.38 31.84
CA LEU A 18 13.19 -8.51 31.20
C LEU A 18 11.91 -8.06 30.49
N LEU A 19 11.13 -7.16 31.09
CA LEU A 19 9.92 -6.60 30.48
C LEU A 19 10.27 -5.77 29.23
N THR A 20 11.32 -4.96 29.28
CA THR A 20 11.80 -4.20 28.12
C THR A 20 12.24 -5.14 27.00
N ILE A 21 13.02 -6.19 27.30
CA ILE A 21 13.44 -7.19 26.31
C ILE A 21 12.21 -7.85 25.66
N ALA A 22 11.23 -8.29 26.47
CA ALA A 22 10.00 -8.89 25.96
C ALA A 22 9.19 -7.90 25.09
N GLY A 23 9.14 -6.62 25.49
CA GLY A 23 8.51 -5.55 24.72
C GLY A 23 9.19 -5.33 23.37
N CYS A 24 10.52 -5.28 23.34
CA CYS A 24 11.30 -5.16 22.11
C CYS A 24 11.09 -6.37 21.18
N ALA A 25 11.08 -7.59 21.71
CA ALA A 25 10.79 -8.79 20.92
C ALA A 25 9.38 -8.74 20.30
N LYS A 26 8.36 -8.38 21.10
CA LYS A 26 6.98 -8.22 20.61
C LYS A 26 6.87 -7.15 19.52
N ALA A 27 7.53 -6.00 19.71
CA ALA A 27 7.60 -4.94 18.72
C ALA A 27 8.31 -5.40 17.43
N GLY A 28 9.39 -6.17 17.55
CA GLY A 28 10.10 -6.77 16.42
C GLY A 28 9.21 -7.69 15.59
N PHE A 29 8.47 -8.60 16.24
CA PHE A 29 7.49 -9.45 15.56
C PHE A 29 6.39 -8.64 14.86
N TRP A 30 5.89 -7.58 15.50
CA TRP A 30 4.89 -6.71 14.90
C TRP A 30 5.42 -5.98 13.66
N GLN A 31 6.65 -5.45 13.71
CA GLN A 31 7.29 -4.80 12.57
C GLN A 31 7.50 -5.81 11.42
N TYR A 32 7.97 -7.01 11.74
CA TYR A 32 8.16 -8.08 10.75
C TYR A 32 6.85 -8.44 10.06
N HIS A 33 5.78 -8.69 10.82
CA HIS A 33 4.48 -9.04 10.27
C HIS A 33 3.94 -7.95 9.33
N ARG A 34 4.03 -6.68 9.73
CA ARG A 34 3.65 -5.55 8.84
C ARG A 34 4.51 -5.49 7.58
N GLY A 35 5.80 -5.83 7.70
CA GLY A 35 6.72 -5.94 6.58
C GLY A 35 6.28 -7.01 5.58
N VAL A 36 5.96 -8.21 6.07
CA VAL A 36 5.49 -9.33 5.23
C VAL A 36 4.21 -8.95 4.49
N VAL A 37 3.20 -8.41 5.18
CA VAL A 37 1.93 -8.01 4.55
C VAL A 37 2.16 -6.98 3.43
N ARG A 38 3.03 -5.99 3.65
CA ARG A 38 3.39 -5.01 2.61
C ARG A 38 4.17 -5.64 1.46
N HIS A 39 5.07 -6.57 1.78
CA HIS A 39 5.87 -7.27 0.78
C HIS A 39 4.98 -8.11 -0.14
N GLU A 40 4.03 -8.86 0.40
CA GLU A 40 3.08 -9.66 -0.37
C GLU A 40 2.23 -8.78 -1.30
N ALA A 41 1.65 -7.69 -0.79
CA ALA A 41 0.88 -6.75 -1.60
C ALA A 41 1.74 -6.13 -2.73
N ASN A 42 2.96 -5.69 -2.41
CA ASN A 42 3.88 -5.14 -3.41
C ASN A 42 4.33 -6.19 -4.43
N SER A 43 4.50 -7.45 -4.03
CA SER A 43 4.84 -8.56 -4.91
C SER A 43 3.73 -8.80 -5.94
N GLN A 44 2.47 -8.79 -5.49
CA GLN A 44 1.31 -8.90 -6.39
C GLN A 44 1.26 -7.73 -7.38
N VAL A 45 1.44 -6.49 -6.91
CA VAL A 45 1.48 -5.29 -7.77
C VAL A 45 2.57 -5.44 -8.83
N LYS A 46 3.80 -5.80 -8.43
CA LYS A 46 4.93 -5.96 -9.35
C LYS A 46 4.69 -7.06 -10.38
N ALA A 47 4.16 -8.20 -9.93
CA ALA A 47 3.83 -9.32 -10.82
C ALA A 47 2.78 -8.90 -11.86
N ASN A 48 1.71 -8.24 -11.42
CA ASN A 48 0.58 -7.90 -12.29
C ASN A 48 0.88 -6.75 -13.25
N ILE A 49 1.69 -5.76 -12.86
CA ILE A 49 2.14 -4.69 -13.77
C ILE A 49 3.03 -5.26 -14.90
N ALA A 50 3.78 -6.35 -14.62
CA ALA A 50 4.64 -7.00 -15.60
C ALA A 50 3.89 -7.94 -16.55
N LEU A 51 2.62 -8.26 -16.29
CA LEU A 51 1.82 -9.11 -17.17
C LEU A 51 1.45 -8.36 -18.46
N PRO A 52 1.13 -9.11 -19.55
CA PRO A 52 0.61 -8.51 -20.77
C PRO A 52 -0.63 -7.66 -20.49
N VAL A 53 -0.70 -6.52 -21.19
CA VAL A 53 -1.82 -5.58 -21.11
C VAL A 53 -3.11 -6.28 -21.53
N LEU A 54 -4.17 -6.09 -20.73
CA LEU A 54 -5.50 -6.59 -21.05
C LEU A 54 -6.19 -5.69 -22.07
N THR A 55 -6.97 -6.29 -22.95
CA THR A 55 -7.96 -5.59 -23.76
C THR A 55 -9.19 -5.25 -22.91
N GLU A 56 -9.97 -4.26 -23.35
CA GLU A 56 -11.23 -3.89 -22.69
C GLU A 56 -12.22 -5.07 -22.59
N SER A 57 -12.29 -5.92 -23.62
CA SER A 57 -13.17 -7.11 -23.61
C SER A 57 -12.74 -8.13 -22.56
N GLU A 58 -11.44 -8.39 -22.41
CA GLU A 58 -10.92 -9.28 -21.37
C GLU A 58 -11.13 -8.69 -19.97
N PHE A 59 -10.99 -7.37 -19.81
CA PHE A 59 -11.27 -6.73 -18.53
C PHE A 59 -12.76 -6.86 -18.16
N ASN A 60 -13.67 -6.64 -19.10
CA ASN A 60 -15.11 -6.75 -18.89
C ASN A 60 -15.57 -8.18 -18.56
N SER A 61 -14.85 -9.21 -19.00
CA SER A 61 -15.14 -10.60 -18.60
C SER A 61 -14.67 -10.91 -17.17
N ILE A 62 -13.62 -10.22 -16.70
CA ILE A 62 -13.04 -10.39 -15.36
C ILE A 62 -13.83 -9.62 -14.29
N VAL A 63 -14.35 -8.42 -14.63
CA VAL A 63 -14.88 -7.47 -13.63
C VAL A 63 -16.04 -8.02 -12.80
N ASN A 64 -16.82 -8.94 -13.35
CA ASN A 64 -17.97 -9.54 -12.68
C ASN A 64 -17.61 -10.74 -11.78
N ASP A 65 -16.39 -11.28 -11.89
CA ASP A 65 -15.87 -12.33 -11.02
C ASP A 65 -14.93 -11.71 -9.97
N SER A 66 -15.40 -11.64 -8.73
CA SER A 66 -14.64 -11.11 -7.60
C SER A 66 -13.26 -11.75 -7.41
N THR A 67 -13.15 -13.07 -7.65
CA THR A 67 -11.90 -13.80 -7.47
C THR A 67 -10.93 -13.50 -8.61
N ALA A 68 -11.43 -13.48 -9.85
CA ALA A 68 -10.63 -13.10 -11.01
C ALA A 68 -10.18 -11.62 -10.92
N LEU A 69 -11.04 -10.73 -10.43
CA LEU A 69 -10.73 -9.33 -10.23
C LEU A 69 -9.62 -9.13 -9.19
N GLN A 70 -9.69 -9.84 -8.05
CA GLN A 70 -8.64 -9.81 -7.02
C GLN A 70 -7.30 -10.28 -7.57
N LYS A 71 -7.29 -11.33 -8.39
CA LYS A 71 -6.06 -11.84 -9.02
C LYS A 71 -5.45 -10.88 -10.03
N ASN A 72 -6.26 -10.07 -10.72
CA ASN A 72 -5.81 -9.13 -11.76
C ASN A 72 -5.68 -7.67 -11.27
N GLN A 73 -5.73 -7.41 -9.96
CA GLN A 73 -5.50 -6.06 -9.43
C GLN A 73 -4.15 -5.49 -9.89
N TRP A 74 -4.10 -4.20 -10.20
CA TRP A 74 -2.88 -3.52 -10.67
C TRP A 74 -2.35 -3.97 -12.04
N ARG A 75 -3.11 -4.78 -12.79
CA ARG A 75 -2.77 -5.12 -14.17
C ARG A 75 -3.18 -4.00 -15.12
N THR A 76 -2.33 -3.71 -16.10
CA THR A 76 -2.59 -2.67 -17.11
C THR A 76 -3.71 -3.12 -18.07
N VAL A 77 -4.63 -2.21 -18.35
CA VAL A 77 -5.71 -2.39 -19.34
C VAL A 77 -5.56 -1.31 -20.41
N SER A 78 -5.64 -1.68 -21.68
CA SER A 78 -5.68 -0.74 -22.79
C SER A 78 -7.12 -0.54 -23.24
N VAL A 79 -7.56 0.71 -23.22
CA VAL A 79 -8.90 1.13 -23.62
C VAL A 79 -8.76 2.24 -24.67
N THR A 80 -9.60 2.19 -25.70
CA THR A 80 -9.64 3.22 -26.75
C THR A 80 -10.98 3.93 -26.69
N GLY A 81 -11.00 5.25 -26.88
CA GLY A 81 -12.21 6.04 -26.73
C GLY A 81 -11.97 7.52 -27.04
N THR A 82 -12.90 8.36 -26.63
CA THR A 82 -12.85 9.80 -26.85
C THR A 82 -13.09 10.56 -25.55
N PHE A 83 -12.44 11.71 -25.41
CA PHE A 83 -12.73 12.66 -24.36
C PHE A 83 -13.84 13.61 -24.83
N ILE A 84 -14.82 13.88 -23.97
CA ILE A 84 -16.00 14.71 -24.27
C ILE A 84 -15.78 16.10 -23.67
N PRO A 85 -15.37 17.13 -24.46
CA PRO A 85 -14.97 18.44 -23.94
C PRO A 85 -16.10 19.19 -23.24
N GLU A 86 -17.36 18.90 -23.58
CA GLU A 86 -18.54 19.47 -22.94
C GLU A 86 -18.64 19.12 -21.45
N HIS A 87 -17.94 18.06 -21.02
CA HIS A 87 -17.85 17.60 -19.64
C HIS A 87 -16.44 17.80 -19.06
N GLU A 88 -15.74 18.85 -19.47
CA GLU A 88 -14.45 19.24 -18.92
C GLU A 88 -14.59 20.09 -17.64
N LEU A 89 -13.78 19.76 -16.63
CA LEU A 89 -13.67 20.50 -15.38
C LEU A 89 -12.24 20.96 -15.16
N LEU A 90 -12.08 22.26 -14.87
CA LEU A 90 -10.80 22.85 -14.50
C LEU A 90 -10.66 22.91 -12.97
N LEU A 91 -9.77 22.07 -12.44
CA LEU A 91 -9.35 22.12 -11.05
C LEU A 91 -8.34 23.25 -10.84
N ARG A 92 -8.76 24.29 -10.13
CA ARG A 92 -7.89 25.43 -9.78
C ARG A 92 -6.80 25.01 -8.78
N ASN A 93 -5.82 25.89 -8.60
CA ASN A 93 -4.74 25.75 -7.62
C ASN A 93 -3.88 24.49 -7.79
N ARG A 94 -3.67 24.04 -9.03
CA ARG A 94 -2.61 23.07 -9.30
C ARG A 94 -1.28 23.81 -9.42
N TYR A 95 -0.29 23.27 -8.75
CA TYR A 95 1.06 23.81 -8.74
C TYR A 95 2.01 22.73 -9.22
N VAL A 96 2.71 23.00 -10.32
CA VAL A 96 3.66 22.07 -10.93
C VAL A 96 4.89 22.89 -11.30
N GLU A 97 6.06 22.43 -10.84
CA GLU A 97 7.37 22.99 -11.20
C GLU A 97 7.45 24.54 -11.06
N GLY A 98 6.95 25.10 -9.97
CA GLY A 98 7.06 26.54 -9.72
C GLY A 98 5.94 27.39 -10.30
N LYS A 99 5.01 26.80 -11.06
CA LYS A 99 3.97 27.52 -11.79
C LYS A 99 2.58 27.08 -11.35
N TYR A 100 1.71 28.06 -11.16
CA TYR A 100 0.28 27.81 -10.99
C TYR A 100 -0.36 27.48 -12.34
N GLY A 101 -1.24 26.49 -12.34
CA GLY A 101 -2.02 26.08 -13.48
C GLY A 101 -3.34 25.43 -13.06
N PHE A 102 -4.01 24.83 -14.03
CA PHE A 102 -5.24 24.08 -13.84
C PHE A 102 -4.99 22.59 -14.04
N GLY A 103 -5.61 21.76 -13.20
CA GLY A 103 -5.74 20.34 -13.48
C GLY A 103 -6.96 20.15 -14.36
N VAL A 104 -6.78 19.56 -15.54
CA VAL A 104 -7.88 19.30 -16.47
C VAL A 104 -8.41 17.90 -16.22
N ILE A 105 -9.72 17.77 -16.00
CA ILE A 105 -10.41 16.48 -15.93
C ILE A 105 -11.52 16.50 -16.98
N THR A 106 -11.49 15.55 -17.90
CA THR A 106 -12.46 15.44 -18.98
C THR A 106 -13.07 14.05 -18.97
N LEU A 107 -14.39 13.96 -19.17
CA LEU A 107 -15.07 12.68 -19.27
C LEU A 107 -14.50 11.87 -20.43
N PHE A 108 -14.02 10.66 -20.15
CA PHE A 108 -13.60 9.68 -21.14
C PHE A 108 -14.74 8.71 -21.43
N LYS A 109 -14.96 8.40 -22.70
CA LYS A 109 -15.95 7.42 -23.17
C LYS A 109 -15.26 6.44 -24.12
N SER A 110 -15.14 5.18 -23.70
CA SER A 110 -14.75 4.07 -24.57
C SER A 110 -15.89 3.56 -25.43
#